data_AF-A0A7J3VSX4-F1
#
_entry.id   AF-A0A7J3VSX4-F1
#
_cell.length_a   1.000
_cell.length_b   1.000
_cell.length_c   1.000
_cell.angle_alpha   90.00
_cell.angle_beta   90.00
_cell.angle_gamma   90.00
#
_symmetry.space_group_name_H-M   'P 1'
#
loop_
_entity.id
_entity.type
_entity.pdbx_description
1 polymer ?
#
loop_
_entity_poly.entity_id
_entity_poly.type
_entity_poly.pdbx_seq_one_letter_code
_entity_poly.pdbx_strand_id
1 'polypeptide(L)'
;MKNLSLAVLVVLPGAVVMCIELASSRLLAPIFGNTIFVWGSLIGVVLTALSVGYWLGGRLADRISSIKTLAAIVFTGGLLTFSIPYLSPMVLEGVAGAGLDERAGPLLA
;
A
#
# COMPACT_ATOMS: atom_id res chain seq x y z
N MET A 1 -17.18 -22.94 -10.90
CA MET A 1 -15.73 -22.77 -10.62
C MET A 1 -15.19 -21.38 -11.01
N LYS A 2 -15.58 -20.77 -12.15
CA LYS A 2 -15.14 -19.42 -12.56
C LYS A 2 -15.40 -18.30 -11.52
N ASN A 3 -16.43 -18.45 -10.69
CA ASN A 3 -16.82 -17.45 -9.70
C ASN A 3 -15.88 -17.42 -8.49
N LEU A 4 -15.30 -18.58 -8.15
CA LEU A 4 -14.40 -18.71 -7.00
C LEU A 4 -13.04 -18.08 -7.29
N SER A 5 -12.50 -18.25 -8.50
CA SER A 5 -11.24 -17.63 -8.91
C SER A 5 -11.30 -16.10 -8.88
N LEU A 6 -12.44 -15.53 -9.29
CA LEU A 6 -12.66 -14.08 -9.24
C LEU A 6 -12.81 -13.58 -7.80
N ALA A 7 -13.57 -14.30 -6.96
CA ALA A 7 -13.71 -13.95 -5.55
C ALA A 7 -12.34 -13.93 -4.84
N VAL A 8 -11.50 -14.95 -5.07
CA VAL A 8 -10.14 -15.03 -4.53
C VAL A 8 -9.28 -13.86 -5.03
N LEU A 9 -9.36 -13.53 -6.33
CA LEU A 9 -8.63 -12.41 -6.92
C LEU A 9 -9.03 -11.04 -6.36
N VAL A 10 -10.22 -10.88 -5.80
CA VAL A 10 -10.67 -9.62 -5.21
C VAL A 10 -10.40 -9.57 -3.70
N VAL A 11 -10.64 -10.67 -2.99
CA VAL A 11 -10.46 -10.72 -1.52
C VAL A 11 -8.99 -10.72 -1.13
N LEU A 12 -8.12 -11.45 -1.83
CA LEU A 12 -6.71 -11.56 -1.47
C LEU A 12 -5.97 -10.21 -1.50
N PRO A 13 -6.06 -9.38 -2.56
CA PRO A 13 -5.41 -8.07 -2.55
C PRO A 13 -5.88 -7.18 -1.41
N GLY A 14 -7.18 -7.19 -1.09
CA GLY A 14 -7.72 -6.44 0.04
C GLY A 14 -7.15 -6.90 1.38
N ALA A 15 -7.08 -8.23 1.60
CA ALA A 15 -6.47 -8.80 2.79
C ALA A 15 -4.97 -8.46 2.89
N VAL A 16 -4.25 -8.51 1.77
CA VAL A 16 -2.83 -8.14 1.70
C VAL A 16 -2.63 -6.66 2.05
N VAL A 17 -3.45 -5.76 1.52
CA VAL A 17 -3.37 -4.32 1.87
C VAL A 17 -3.56 -4.11 3.37
N MET A 18 -4.55 -4.76 3.98
CA MET A 18 -4.75 -4.69 5.44
C MET A 18 -3.55 -5.25 6.23
N CYS A 19 -2.97 -6.37 5.78
CA CYS A 19 -1.76 -6.91 6.41
C CYS A 19 -0.58 -5.93 6.30
N ILE A 20 -0.40 -5.28 5.14
CA ILE A 20 0.65 -4.29 4.94
C ILE A 20 0.43 -3.09 5.85
N GLU A 21 -0.80 -2.57 5.95
CA GLU A 21 -1.14 -1.44 6.81
C GLU A 21 -0.80 -1.73 8.28
N LEU A 22 -1.19 -2.91 8.78
CA LEU A 22 -0.88 -3.33 10.15
C LEU A 22 0.61 -3.63 10.38
N ALA A 23 1.33 -4.14 9.38
CA ALA A 23 2.77 -4.38 9.47
C ALA A 23 3.58 -3.08 9.39
N SER A 24 3.11 -2.12 8.60
CA SER A 24 3.79 -0.83 8.37
C SER A 24 3.87 0.00 9.63
N SER A 25 2.86 -0.06 10.52
CA SER A 25 2.93 0.62 11.82
C SER A 25 4.09 0.10 12.68
N ARG A 26 4.42 -1.19 12.57
CA ARG A 26 5.56 -1.80 13.25
C ARG A 26 6.89 -1.47 12.58
N LEU A 27 6.91 -1.28 11.26
CA LEU A 27 8.09 -0.83 10.53
C LEU A 27 8.45 0.62 10.88
N LEU A 28 7.45 1.48 11.10
CA LEU A 28 7.64 2.89 11.45
C LEU A 28 7.94 3.12 12.94
N ALA A 29 7.49 2.22 13.82
CA ALA A 29 7.61 2.37 15.28
C ALA A 29 9.04 2.62 15.82
N PRO A 30 10.12 2.02 15.28
CA PRO A 30 11.47 2.28 15.78
C PRO A 30 11.98 3.70 15.52
N ILE A 31 11.46 4.40 14.50
CA ILE A 31 11.94 5.72 14.08
C ILE A 31 11.00 6.82 14.53
N PHE A 32 9.69 6.62 14.36
CA PHE A 32 8.66 7.63 14.62
C PHE A 32 7.75 7.30 15.82
N GLY A 33 8.05 6.21 16.53
CA GLY A 33 7.26 5.76 17.68
C GLY A 33 5.88 5.20 17.31
N ASN A 34 5.08 4.91 18.33
CA ASN A 34 3.71 4.40 18.17
C ASN A 34 2.69 5.46 18.61
N THR A 35 2.58 6.54 17.82
CA THR A 35 1.73 7.70 18.14
C THR A 35 0.48 7.74 17.26
N ILE A 36 -0.53 8.51 17.67
CA ILE A 36 -1.74 8.73 16.85
C ILE A 36 -1.42 9.40 15.50
N PHE A 37 -0.31 10.15 15.42
CA PHE A 37 0.15 10.77 14.18
C PHE A 37 0.65 9.73 13.18
N VAL A 38 1.37 8.70 13.63
CA VAL A 38 1.82 7.60 12.76
C VAL A 38 0.62 6.83 12.22
N TRP A 39 -0.29 6.39 13.10
CA TRP A 39 -1.49 5.64 12.68
C TRP A 39 -2.40 6.46 11.76
N GLY A 40 -2.64 7.74 12.09
CA GLY A 40 -3.45 8.63 11.26
C GLY A 40 -2.83 8.89 9.90
N SER A 41 -1.50 9.06 9.83
CA SER A 41 -0.76 9.22 8.58
C SER A 41 -0.86 7.96 7.72
N LEU A 42 -0.67 6.79 8.33
CA LEU A 42 -0.71 5.50 7.65
C LEU A 42 -2.07 5.24 7.00
N ILE A 43 -3.16 5.39 7.78
CA ILE A 43 -4.52 5.26 7.27
C ILE A 43 -4.78 6.28 6.17
N GLY A 44 -4.37 7.53 6.37
CA GLY A 44 -4.53 8.60 5.38
C GLY A 44 -3.85 8.30 4.05
N VAL A 45 -2.59 7.83 4.10
CA VAL A 45 -1.81 7.44 2.93
C VAL A 45 -2.43 6.23 2.24
N VAL A 46 -2.80 5.19 2.98
CA VAL A 46 -3.44 3.97 2.43
C VAL A 46 -4.77 4.31 1.76
N LEU A 47 -5.64 5.09 2.41
CA LEU A 47 -6.92 5.49 1.84
C LEU A 47 -6.75 6.38 0.59
N THR A 48 -5.76 7.27 0.59
CA THR A 48 -5.44 8.10 -0.57
C THR A 48 -4.95 7.23 -1.73
N ALA A 49 -4.03 6.30 -1.46
CA ALA A 49 -3.51 5.36 -2.45
C ALA A 49 -4.61 4.46 -3.01
N LEU A 50 -5.51 3.94 -2.17
CA LEU A 50 -6.67 3.15 -2.59
C LEU A 50 -7.63 3.98 -3.44
N SER A 51 -7.91 5.22 -3.06
CA SER A 51 -8.80 6.11 -3.82
C SER A 51 -8.25 6.39 -5.21
N VAL A 52 -6.96 6.72 -5.31
CA VAL A 52 -6.26 6.92 -6.59
C VAL A 52 -6.23 5.62 -7.40
N GLY A 53 -5.94 4.49 -6.75
CA GLY A 53 -5.94 3.16 -7.36
C GLY A 53 -7.29 2.76 -7.94
N TYR A 54 -8.39 2.99 -7.20
CA TYR A 54 -9.74 2.71 -7.68
C TYR A 54 -10.15 3.62 -8.82
N TRP A 55 -9.76 4.90 -8.78
CA TRP A 55 -10.03 5.82 -9.88
C TRP A 55 -9.30 5.42 -11.16
N LEU A 56 -8.00 5.13 -11.07
CA LEU A 56 -7.19 4.68 -12.21
C LEU A 56 -7.63 3.30 -12.71
N GLY A 57 -7.85 2.37 -11.78
CA GLY A 57 -8.29 1.00 -12.07
C GLY A 57 -9.67 0.95 -12.69
N GLY A 58 -10.62 1.75 -12.19
CA GLY A 58 -11.96 1.89 -12.76
C GLY A 58 -11.91 2.48 -14.17
N ARG A 59 -11.15 3.56 -14.37
CA ARG A 59 -10.96 4.17 -15.69
C ARG A 59 -10.30 3.21 -16.70
N LEU A 60 -9.41 2.35 -16.23
CA LEU A 60 -8.79 1.32 -17.06
C LEU A 60 -9.75 0.17 -17.36
N ALA A 61 -10.57 -0.25 -16.38
CA ALA A 61 -11.58 -1.28 -16.54
C ALA A 61 -12.66 -0.87 -17.57
N ASP A 62 -13.04 0.40 -17.59
CA ASP A 62 -13.98 0.96 -18.57
C ASP A 62 -13.42 0.91 -20.01
N ARG A 63 -12.09 1.00 -20.17
CA ARG A 63 -11.44 0.95 -21.48
C ARG A 63 -11.12 -0.48 -21.93
N ILE A 64 -10.65 -1.32 -21.01
CA ILE A 64 -10.13 -2.66 -21.30
C ILE A 64 -10.61 -3.62 -20.20
N SER A 65 -11.77 -4.22 -20.41
CA SER A 65 -12.30 -5.26 -19.54
C SER A 65 -11.77 -6.63 -19.97
N SER A 66 -10.59 -7.00 -19.46
CA SER A 66 -9.97 -8.32 -19.70
C SER A 66 -9.37 -8.90 -18.43
N ILE A 67 -9.50 -10.21 -18.24
CA ILE A 67 -8.89 -10.95 -17.13
C ILE A 67 -7.36 -10.80 -17.11
N LYS A 68 -6.74 -10.62 -18.29
CA LYS A 68 -5.29 -10.40 -18.40
C LYS A 68 -4.87 -9.08 -17.78
N THR A 69 -5.68 -8.02 -17.98
CA THR A 69 -5.43 -6.71 -17.37
C THR A 69 -5.53 -6.79 -15.86
N LEU A 70 -6.57 -7.46 -15.34
CA LEU A 70 -6.72 -7.68 -13.90
C LEU A 70 -5.53 -8.46 -13.32
N ALA A 71 -5.15 -9.57 -13.96
CA ALA A 71 -4.00 -10.38 -13.54
C ALA A 71 -2.69 -9.58 -13.58
N ALA A 72 -2.49 -8.74 -14.60
CA ALA A 72 -1.33 -7.86 -14.69
C ALA A 72 -1.30 -6.87 -13.51
N ILE A 73 -2.40 -6.16 -13.23
CA ILE A 73 -2.48 -5.21 -12.09
C ILE A 73 -2.16 -5.90 -10.77
N VAL A 74 -2.75 -7.06 -10.51
CA VAL A 74 -2.51 -7.83 -9.29
C VAL A 74 -1.06 -8.30 -9.23
N PHE A 75 -0.48 -8.74 -10.34
CA PHE A 75 0.92 -9.16 -10.41
C PHE A 75 1.88 -8.00 -10.13
N THR A 76 1.69 -6.83 -10.75
CA THR A 76 2.52 -5.65 -10.46
C THR A 76 2.35 -5.21 -9.01
N GLY A 77 1.13 -5.22 -8.47
CA GLY A 77 0.88 -4.90 -7.05
C GLY A 77 1.59 -5.87 -6.10
N GLY A 78 1.57 -7.17 -6.41
CA GLY A 78 2.32 -8.19 -5.68
C GLY A 78 3.84 -7.99 -5.76
N LEU A 79 4.36 -7.60 -6.92
CA LEU A 79 5.79 -7.33 -7.12
C LEU A 79 6.25 -6.09 -6.32
N LEU A 80 5.45 -5.03 -6.32
CA LEU A 80 5.70 -3.84 -5.49
C LEU A 80 5.67 -4.18 -4.00
N THR A 81 4.68 -4.98 -3.57
CA THR A 81 4.57 -5.45 -2.19
C THR A 81 5.79 -6.28 -1.78
N PHE A 82 6.24 -7.19 -2.64
CA PHE A 82 7.43 -8.01 -2.40
C PHE A 82 8.70 -7.17 -2.26
N SER A 83 8.74 -6.00 -2.90
CA SER A 83 9.89 -5.09 -2.85
C SER A 83 9.96 -4.26 -1.56
N ILE A 84 8.86 -4.15 -0.79
CA ILE A 84 8.77 -3.38 0.45
C ILE A 84 9.93 -3.62 1.42
N PRO A 85 10.24 -4.87 1.86
CA PRO A 85 11.28 -5.10 2.87
C PRO A 85 12.69 -4.67 2.44
N TYR A 86 12.94 -4.61 1.13
CA TYR A 86 14.23 -4.19 0.59
C TYR A 86 14.33 -2.66 0.45
N LEU A 87 13.21 -2.01 0.13
CA LEU A 87 13.15 -0.55 -0.06
C LEU A 87 12.90 0.20 1.25
N SER A 88 12.21 -0.40 2.21
CA SER A 88 11.81 0.27 3.46
C SER A 88 12.99 0.83 4.25
N PRO A 89 14.14 0.14 4.45
CA PRO A 89 15.24 0.72 5.20
C PRO A 89 15.81 1.97 4.51
N MET A 90 15.95 1.93 3.19
CA MET A 90 16.49 3.04 2.40
C MET A 90 15.56 4.27 2.43
N VAL A 91 14.25 4.06 2.31
CA VAL A 91 13.26 5.15 2.38
C VAL A 91 13.23 5.76 3.78
N LEU A 92 13.20 4.91 4.81
CA LEU A 92 13.14 5.33 6.20
C LEU A 92 14.37 6.16 6.62
N GLU A 93 15.58 5.72 6.24
CA GLU A 93 16.81 6.48 6.48
C GLU A 93 16.80 7.82 5.73
N GLY A 94 16.32 7.84 4.49
CA GLY A 94 16.21 9.06 3.69
C GLY A 94 15.26 10.09 4.30
N VAL A 95 14.10 9.63 4.78
CA VAL A 95 13.08 10.49 5.41
C VAL A 95 13.53 10.96 6.80
N ALA A 96 14.19 10.11 7.57
CA ALA A 96 14.81 10.50 8.85
C ALA A 96 15.92 11.55 8.65
N GLY A 97 16.72 11.41 7.60
CA GLY A 97 17.77 12.37 7.23
C GLY A 97 17.25 13.74 6.77
N ALA A 98 15.99 13.83 6.34
CA ALA A 98 15.35 15.08 5.95
C ALA A 98 14.97 15.98 7.15
N GLY A 99 15.13 15.49 8.39
CA GLY A 99 14.88 16.29 9.61
C GLY A 99 13.39 16.59 9.85
N LEU A 100 12.50 15.77 9.31
CA LEU A 100 11.06 15.95 9.45
C LEU A 100 10.60 15.57 10.86
N ASP A 101 9.74 16.41 11.44
CA ASP A 101 9.16 16.19 12.77
C ASP A 101 8.28 14.94 12.79
N GLU A 102 8.05 14.38 13.99
CA GLU A 102 7.29 13.15 14.24
C GLU A 102 5.84 13.21 13.71
N ARG A 103 5.34 14.42 13.43
CA ARG A 103 4.01 14.68 12.87
C ARG A 103 3.94 14.57 11.35
N ALA A 104 5.03 14.89 10.65
CA ALA A 104 5.06 14.99 9.19
C ALA A 104 5.94 13.91 8.54
N GLY A 105 6.96 13.42 9.26
CA GLY A 105 7.83 12.34 8.81
C GLY A 105 7.05 11.09 8.37
N PRO A 106 6.09 10.58 9.17
CA PRO A 106 5.32 9.38 8.82
C PRO A 106 4.47 9.47 7.56
N LEU A 107 4.18 10.68 7.05
CA LEU A 107 3.41 10.86 5.82
C LEU A 107 4.24 10.63 4.55
N LEU A 108 5.57 10.79 4.66
CA LEU A 108 6.50 10.70 3.53
C LEU A 108 7.36 9.43 3.57
N ALA A 109 7.25 8.66 4.66
CA ALA A 109 7.95 7.41 4.92
C ALA A 109 7.33 6.19 4.24
#